data_AF-A0A192A837-F1
#
_entry.id   AF-A0A192A837-F1
#
_cell.length_a   1.000
_cell.length_b   1.000
_cell.length_c   1.000
_cell.angle_alpha   90.00
_cell.angle_beta   90.00
_cell.angle_gamma   90.00
#
_symmetry.space_group_name_H-M   'P 1'
#
loop_
_entity.id
_entity.type
_entity.pdbx_description
1 polymer ?
#
loop_
_entity_poly.entity_id
_entity_poly.type
_entity_poly.pdbx_seq_one_letter_code
_entity_poly.pdbx_strand_id
1 'polypeptide(L)'
;MNHFIDCMEQYWASYKDLMLQQARDRLELDHRYKVELAMASDAAHASPSSEYVTRAAEDGIESAAWRLIQELLAHAVREFSPNPATPLELHSKELIDELGYRAKPGSFSPSGLWSALEAKYRDGIGHTLAYKKRGESLGKYFSLSAGDDVLTKNGCIQLTRDIRYVDKSYSVPVLGHAESETLRLEVLPALASFAIWAGKPGLAEDIAKLVPHFSYPAGVKSREAFKLGSAQEGRIKLVTYQTSFEWMFERPVAEPLALFLGEFYFAPLQTAD
;
A
#
# COMPACT_ATOMS: atom_id res chain seq x y z
N MET A 1 1.67 17.31 19.80
CA MET A 1 1.91 15.86 19.70
C MET A 1 0.60 15.20 19.29
N ASN A 2 0.64 14.26 18.35
CA ASN A 2 -0.59 13.63 17.84
C ASN A 2 -1.18 12.71 18.93
N HIS A 3 -2.44 12.92 19.33
CA HIS A 3 -3.09 12.19 20.42
C HIS A 3 -3.02 10.65 20.23
N PHE A 4 -3.09 10.19 18.98
CA PHE A 4 -2.93 8.77 18.65
C PHE A 4 -1.56 8.22 19.05
N ILE A 5 -0.51 9.00 18.83
CA ILE A 5 0.88 8.64 19.16
C ILE A 5 1.07 8.63 20.68
N ASP A 6 0.49 9.60 21.38
CA ASP A 6 0.52 9.68 22.85
C ASP A 6 -0.15 8.46 23.50
N CYS A 7 -1.32 8.06 22.99
CA CYS A 7 -2.02 6.87 23.45
C CYS A 7 -1.22 5.59 23.17
N MET A 8 -0.58 5.48 22.00
CA MET A 8 0.26 4.33 21.68
C MET A 8 1.51 4.25 22.57
N GLU A 9 2.14 5.37 22.90
CA GLU A 9 3.27 5.40 23.85
C GLU A 9 2.85 4.90 25.24
N GLN A 10 1.71 5.40 25.76
CA GLN A 10 1.19 4.96 27.05
C GLN A 10 0.84 3.47 27.06
N TYR A 11 0.20 2.99 26.00
CA TYR A 11 -0.12 1.56 25.83
C TYR A 11 1.16 0.71 25.78
N TRP A 12 2.15 1.12 24.98
CA TRP A 12 3.40 0.41 24.80
C TRP A 12 4.18 0.28 26.11
N ALA A 13 4.32 1.38 26.86
CA ALA A 13 4.96 1.39 28.17
C ALA A 13 4.25 0.45 29.16
N SER A 14 2.93 0.56 29.25
CA SER A 14 2.12 -0.26 30.16
C SER A 14 2.21 -1.76 29.83
N TYR A 15 2.17 -2.11 28.54
CA TYR A 15 2.27 -3.49 28.08
C TYR A 15 3.65 -4.09 28.37
N LYS A 16 4.72 -3.34 28.09
CA LYS A 16 6.09 -3.78 28.36
C LYS A 16 6.31 -4.03 29.85
N ASP A 17 5.85 -3.10 30.70
CA ASP A 17 5.95 -3.26 32.16
C ASP A 17 5.17 -4.47 32.65
N LEU A 18 3.95 -4.70 32.13
CA LEU A 18 3.14 -5.86 32.48
C LEU A 18 3.82 -7.18 32.10
N MET A 19 4.38 -7.29 30.88
CA MET A 19 5.06 -8.51 30.44
C MET A 19 6.32 -8.80 31.26
N LEU A 20 7.10 -7.77 31.57
CA LEU A 20 8.29 -7.91 32.44
C LEU A 20 7.91 -8.26 33.88
N GLN A 21 6.82 -7.70 34.41
CA GLN A 21 6.33 -8.05 35.74
C GLN A 21 5.85 -9.50 35.79
N GLN A 22 5.08 -9.96 34.81
CA GLN A 22 4.64 -11.35 34.72
C GLN A 22 5.82 -12.33 34.61
N ALA A 23 6.89 -11.95 33.90
CA ALA A 23 8.11 -12.74 33.84
C ALA A 23 8.79 -12.84 35.21
N ARG A 24 8.93 -11.72 35.92
CA ARG A 24 9.51 -11.67 37.27
C ARG A 24 8.71 -12.51 38.26
N ASP A 25 7.38 -12.35 38.29
CA ASP A 25 6.51 -13.10 39.21
C ASP A 25 6.62 -14.62 38.96
N ARG A 26 6.71 -15.04 37.69
CA ARG A 26 6.90 -16.46 37.33
C ARG A 26 8.27 -16.98 37.74
N LEU A 27 9.33 -16.18 37.61
CA LEU A 27 10.68 -16.55 38.08
C LEU A 27 10.75 -16.65 39.60
N GLU A 28 10.08 -15.75 40.32
CA GLU A 28 9.99 -15.82 41.80
C GLU A 28 9.22 -17.04 42.27
N LEU A 29 8.10 -17.37 41.62
CA LEU A 29 7.33 -18.58 41.90
C LEU A 29 8.16 -19.85 41.64
N ASP A 30 8.88 -19.92 40.52
CA ASP A 30 9.78 -21.03 40.20
C ASP A 30 10.90 -21.15 41.25
N HIS A 31 11.48 -20.03 41.70
CA HIS A 31 12.50 -20.02 42.74
C HIS A 31 11.95 -20.55 44.08
N ARG A 32 10.77 -20.07 44.52
CA ARG A 32 10.13 -20.55 45.74
C ARG A 32 9.82 -22.04 45.66
N TYR A 33 9.28 -22.50 44.54
CA TYR A 33 8.98 -23.91 44.31
C TYR A 33 10.25 -24.78 44.37
N LYS A 34 11.36 -24.35 43.77
CA LYS A 34 12.66 -25.04 43.86
C LYS A 34 13.20 -25.11 45.28
N VAL A 35 13.06 -24.04 46.07
CA VAL A 35 13.46 -24.02 47.48
C VAL A 35 12.60 -24.99 48.29
N GLU A 36 11.28 -24.98 48.10
CA GLU A 36 10.35 -25.91 48.77
C GLU A 36 10.63 -27.38 48.40
N LEU A 37 10.92 -27.67 47.13
CA LEU A 37 11.30 -29.01 46.67
C LEU A 37 12.67 -29.46 47.19
N ALA A 38 13.65 -28.56 47.30
CA ALA A 38 14.94 -28.89 47.91
C ALA A 38 14.79 -29.27 49.39
N MET A 39 13.74 -28.77 50.06
CA MET A 39 13.40 -29.11 51.44
C MET A 39 12.53 -30.37 51.55
N ALA A 40 11.71 -30.68 50.55
CA ALA A 40 10.84 -31.85 50.48
C ALA A 40 11.49 -32.93 49.60
N SER A 41 12.13 -33.92 50.23
CA SER A 41 12.87 -35.03 49.59
C SER A 41 12.01 -35.96 48.71
N ASP A 42 11.39 -35.48 47.62
CA ASP A 42 10.69 -36.33 46.64
C ASP A 42 10.74 -35.78 45.20
N ALA A 43 10.70 -36.71 44.24
CA ALA A 43 11.07 -36.54 42.84
C ALA A 43 10.15 -35.60 42.02
N ALA A 44 10.78 -34.78 41.16
CA ALA A 44 10.22 -33.59 40.55
C ALA A 44 9.26 -33.81 39.36
N HIS A 45 8.27 -32.91 39.23
CA HIS A 45 7.78 -32.44 37.93
C HIS A 45 8.67 -31.29 37.45
N ALA A 46 9.05 -31.30 36.17
CA ALA A 46 9.95 -30.29 35.61
C ALA A 46 9.25 -28.92 35.51
N SER A 47 9.64 -27.97 36.34
CA SER A 47 9.27 -26.56 36.15
C SER A 47 9.85 -26.00 34.85
N PRO A 48 9.19 -25.02 34.20
CA PRO A 48 9.76 -24.33 33.06
C PRO A 48 11.12 -23.71 33.43
N SER A 49 12.11 -23.79 32.55
CA SER A 49 13.41 -23.17 32.81
C SER A 49 13.28 -21.64 32.89
N SER A 50 14.13 -20.99 33.70
CA SER A 50 14.19 -19.53 33.79
C SER A 50 14.41 -18.88 32.41
N GLU A 51 15.18 -19.54 31.53
CA GLU A 51 15.37 -19.12 30.14
C GLU A 51 14.08 -19.11 29.33
N TYR A 52 13.18 -20.09 29.54
CA TYR A 52 11.91 -20.17 28.83
C TYR A 52 10.97 -19.01 29.23
N VAL A 53 10.92 -18.66 30.52
CA VAL A 53 10.07 -17.56 31.01
C VAL A 53 10.51 -16.22 30.44
N THR A 54 11.83 -15.95 30.42
CA THR A 54 12.38 -14.74 29.82
C THR A 54 12.12 -14.68 28.33
N ARG A 55 12.37 -15.76 27.59
CA ARG A 55 12.07 -15.84 26.15
C ARG A 55 10.60 -15.59 25.83
N ALA A 56 9.68 -16.21 26.57
CA ALA A 56 8.25 -16.04 26.33
C ALA A 56 7.80 -14.58 26.54
N ALA A 57 8.39 -13.87 27.50
CA ALA A 57 8.12 -12.45 27.71
C ALA A 57 8.73 -11.59 26.59
N GLU A 58 9.95 -11.90 26.16
CA GLU A 58 10.59 -11.25 25.01
C GLU A 58 9.75 -11.43 23.75
N ASP A 59 9.39 -12.66 23.37
CA ASP A 59 8.56 -12.97 22.19
C ASP A 59 7.20 -12.24 22.22
N GLY A 60 6.60 -12.11 23.42
CA GLY A 60 5.35 -11.39 23.64
C GLY A 60 5.48 -9.87 23.46
N ILE A 61 6.58 -9.29 23.95
CA ILE A 61 6.96 -7.89 23.68
C ILE A 61 7.23 -7.71 22.19
N GLU A 62 7.86 -8.70 21.55
CA GLU A 62 8.23 -8.60 20.15
C GLU A 62 7.02 -8.54 19.23
N SER A 63 6.10 -9.46 19.45
CA SER A 63 4.84 -9.54 18.73
C SER A 63 3.98 -8.28 18.88
N ALA A 64 3.96 -7.70 20.09
CA ALA A 64 3.20 -6.49 20.37
C ALA A 64 3.80 -5.25 19.68
N ALA A 65 5.12 -5.09 19.71
CA ALA A 65 5.79 -3.99 19.01
C ALA A 65 5.50 -4.04 17.51
N TRP A 66 5.52 -5.24 16.92
CA TRP A 66 5.26 -5.41 15.50
C TRP A 66 3.84 -4.99 15.10
N ARG A 67 2.84 -5.33 15.93
CA ARG A 67 1.46 -4.86 15.73
C ARG A 67 1.36 -3.34 15.80
N LEU A 68 1.98 -2.73 16.82
CA LEU A 68 1.97 -1.27 16.96
C LEU A 68 2.67 -0.56 15.81
N ILE A 69 3.75 -1.13 15.27
CA ILE A 69 4.40 -0.63 14.06
C ILE A 69 3.42 -0.63 12.89
N GLN A 70 2.71 -1.74 12.64
CA GLN A 70 1.74 -1.81 11.53
C GLN A 70 0.60 -0.81 11.70
N GLU A 71 0.07 -0.64 12.91
CA GLU A 71 -0.97 0.36 13.20
C GLU A 71 -0.48 1.80 12.96
N LEU A 72 0.77 2.10 13.35
CA LEU A 72 1.37 3.40 13.15
C LEU A 72 1.64 3.68 11.65
N LEU A 73 2.06 2.67 10.89
CA LEU A 73 2.17 2.77 9.43
C LEU A 73 0.80 2.98 8.78
N ALA A 74 -0.23 2.24 9.18
CA ALA A 74 -1.59 2.42 8.68
C ALA A 74 -2.15 3.82 9.01
N HIS A 75 -1.80 4.36 10.18
CA HIS A 75 -2.09 5.75 10.54
C HIS A 75 -1.33 6.74 9.65
N ALA A 76 -0.03 6.52 9.43
CA ALA A 76 0.78 7.36 8.55
C ALA A 76 0.29 7.37 7.11
N VAL A 77 -0.17 6.23 6.57
CA VAL A 77 -0.81 6.19 5.26
C VAL A 77 -2.05 7.10 5.25
N ARG A 78 -2.91 7.05 6.28
CA ARG A 78 -4.10 7.93 6.32
C ARG A 78 -3.75 9.41 6.41
N GLU A 79 -2.70 9.77 7.14
CA GLU A 79 -2.28 11.16 7.36
C GLU A 79 -1.48 11.76 6.19
N PHE A 80 -0.64 10.96 5.53
CA PHE A 80 0.27 11.43 4.48
C PHE A 80 -0.13 10.98 3.06
N SER A 81 -1.28 10.32 2.89
CA SER A 81 -1.84 10.05 1.57
C SER A 81 -2.75 11.20 1.13
N PRO A 82 -2.75 11.55 -0.16
CA PRO A 82 -3.60 12.63 -0.66
C PRO A 82 -5.09 12.26 -0.62
N ASN A 83 -5.42 10.98 -0.78
CA ASN A 83 -6.78 10.45 -0.66
C ASN A 83 -6.76 8.91 -0.51
N PRO A 84 -7.88 8.28 -0.08
CA PRO A 84 -7.95 6.83 0.11
C PRO A 84 -7.77 5.99 -1.18
N ALA A 85 -8.06 6.54 -2.36
CA ALA A 85 -7.85 5.87 -3.65
C ALA A 85 -6.41 5.97 -4.15
N THR A 86 -5.58 6.82 -3.55
CA THR A 86 -4.16 7.00 -3.85
C THR A 86 -3.34 6.83 -2.56
N PRO A 87 -3.33 5.64 -1.94
CA PRO A 87 -2.56 5.45 -0.72
C PRO A 87 -1.06 5.62 -1.01
N LEU A 88 -0.37 6.33 -0.12
CA LEU A 88 1.07 6.28 0.01
C LEU A 88 1.47 4.86 0.39
N GLU A 89 2.38 4.28 -0.35
CA GLU A 89 2.85 2.93 -0.07
C GLU A 89 4.01 2.97 0.92
N LEU A 90 3.75 2.46 2.12
CA LEU A 90 4.74 2.31 3.17
C LEU A 90 5.00 0.81 3.37
N HIS A 91 6.08 0.30 2.79
CA HIS A 91 6.50 -1.09 2.99
C HIS A 91 7.30 -1.20 4.29
N SER A 92 6.77 -1.95 5.26
CA SER A 92 7.37 -2.10 6.59
C SER A 92 8.84 -2.57 6.56
N LYS A 93 9.23 -3.40 5.59
CA LYS A 93 10.62 -3.89 5.47
C LYS A 93 11.59 -2.82 4.99
N GLU A 94 11.26 -2.10 3.91
CA GLU A 94 12.11 -1.04 3.35
C GLU A 94 12.20 0.16 4.30
N LEU A 95 11.13 0.45 5.03
CA LEU A 95 11.07 1.59 5.94
C LEU A 95 11.92 1.40 7.22
N ILE A 96 12.04 0.16 7.71
CA ILE A 96 12.89 -0.20 8.86
C ILE A 96 14.36 -0.09 8.51
N ASP A 97 14.72 -0.49 7.29
CA ASP A 97 16.10 -0.39 6.80
C ASP A 97 16.47 1.06 6.43
N GLU A 98 15.59 1.80 5.75
CA GLU A 98 15.85 3.18 5.28
C GLU A 98 15.80 4.24 6.39
N LEU A 99 14.94 4.10 7.39
CA LEU A 99 14.87 5.07 8.50
C LEU A 99 15.97 4.86 9.55
N GLY A 100 16.88 3.90 9.34
CA GLY A 100 17.89 3.49 10.34
C GLY A 100 17.28 2.96 11.64
N TYR A 101 15.96 2.75 11.63
CA TYR A 101 15.20 2.34 12.77
C TYR A 101 15.34 0.83 12.86
N ARG A 102 16.36 0.37 13.60
CA ARG A 102 16.39 -1.02 14.06
C ARG A 102 15.20 -1.18 15.00
N ALA A 103 14.03 -1.47 14.44
CA ALA A 103 12.88 -2.00 15.15
C ALA A 103 13.25 -3.41 15.63
N LYS A 104 14.28 -3.50 16.48
CA LYS A 104 14.35 -4.59 17.43
C LYS A 104 13.17 -4.32 18.33
N PRO A 105 12.23 -5.26 18.43
CA PRO A 105 11.00 -4.99 19.15
C PRO A 105 11.21 -4.55 20.62
N GLY A 106 12.36 -4.89 21.24
CA GLY A 106 12.76 -4.39 22.56
C GLY A 106 13.12 -2.89 22.64
N SER A 107 13.44 -2.23 21.52
CA SER A 107 13.82 -0.81 21.41
C SER A 107 12.82 0.05 20.62
N PHE A 108 11.61 -0.47 20.37
CA PHE A 108 10.55 0.27 19.71
C PHE A 108 10.09 1.48 20.55
N SER A 109 9.87 2.60 19.86
CA SER A 109 9.40 3.90 20.33
C SER A 109 8.43 4.45 19.27
N PRO A 110 7.11 4.44 19.55
CA PRO A 110 6.10 5.00 18.65
C PRO A 110 6.38 6.44 18.20
N SER A 111 6.77 7.31 19.14
CA SER A 111 7.10 8.72 18.86
C SER A 111 8.32 8.86 17.94
N GLY A 112 9.37 8.07 18.16
CA GLY A 112 10.55 8.06 17.30
C GLY A 112 10.24 7.65 15.86
N LEU A 113 9.45 6.58 15.69
CA LEU A 113 9.01 6.15 14.35
C LEU A 113 8.13 7.21 13.68
N TRP A 114 7.21 7.82 14.44
CA TRP A 114 6.35 8.87 13.94
C TRP A 114 7.13 10.11 13.47
N SER A 115 8.10 10.58 14.26
CA SER A 115 8.95 11.71 13.86
C SER A 115 9.75 11.42 12.58
N ALA A 116 10.23 10.19 12.41
CA ALA A 116 10.93 9.78 11.19
C ALA A 116 10.00 9.77 9.96
N LEU A 117 8.75 9.31 10.15
CA LEU A 117 7.72 9.36 9.11
C LEU A 117 7.33 10.79 8.74
N GLU A 118 7.15 11.67 9.74
CA GLU A 118 6.88 13.09 9.50
C GLU A 118 8.01 13.77 8.74
N ALA A 119 9.26 13.52 9.13
CA ALA A 119 10.42 14.09 8.44
C ALA A 119 10.48 13.70 6.96
N LYS A 120 10.01 12.49 6.61
CA LYS A 120 10.07 11.95 5.24
C LYS A 120 8.84 12.28 4.39
N TYR A 121 7.65 12.34 4.99
CA TYR A 121 6.38 12.33 4.23
C TYR A 121 5.46 13.53 4.50
N ARG A 122 5.75 14.40 5.46
CA ARG A 122 4.95 15.60 5.74
C ARG A 122 5.11 16.64 4.63
N ASP A 123 4.40 17.77 4.75
CA ASP A 123 4.51 18.97 3.91
C ASP A 123 4.23 18.69 2.43
N GLY A 124 3.33 17.73 2.15
CA GLY A 124 2.92 17.36 0.79
C GLY A 124 3.87 16.40 0.07
N ILE A 125 4.96 15.97 0.72
CA ILE A 125 5.91 15.00 0.13
C ILE A 125 5.24 13.65 -0.08
N GLY A 126 4.52 13.13 0.93
CA GLY A 126 3.76 11.89 0.82
C GLY A 126 2.74 11.92 -0.32
N HIS A 127 2.05 13.05 -0.50
CA HIS A 127 1.10 13.26 -1.60
C HIS A 127 1.79 13.14 -2.96
N THR A 128 2.91 13.85 -3.10
CA THR A 128 3.71 13.87 -4.33
C THR A 128 4.23 12.48 -4.67
N LEU A 129 4.76 11.74 -3.69
CA LEU A 129 5.24 10.38 -3.90
C LEU A 129 4.12 9.41 -4.30
N ALA A 130 2.96 9.50 -3.65
CA ALA A 130 1.81 8.67 -3.98
C ALA A 130 1.33 8.91 -5.42
N TYR A 131 1.23 10.18 -5.86
CA TYR A 131 0.87 10.50 -7.23
C TYR A 131 1.95 10.12 -8.25
N LYS A 132 3.25 10.28 -7.93
CA LYS A 132 4.36 9.81 -8.77
C LYS A 132 4.25 8.32 -9.09
N LYS A 133 3.99 7.48 -8.08
CA LYS A 133 3.80 6.04 -8.28
C LYS A 133 2.64 5.71 -9.23
N ARG A 134 1.54 6.46 -9.13
CA ARG A 134 0.40 6.32 -10.06
C ARG A 134 0.73 6.83 -11.45
N GLY A 135 1.42 7.96 -11.56
CA GLY A 135 1.97 8.48 -12.82
C GLY A 135 2.84 7.45 -13.53
N GLU A 136 3.79 6.84 -12.82
CA GLU A 136 4.63 5.76 -13.33
C GLU A 136 3.83 4.55 -13.80
N SER A 137 2.81 4.14 -13.05
CA SER A 137 1.95 3.00 -13.41
C SER A 137 1.27 3.25 -14.76
N LEU A 138 0.72 4.46 -14.96
CA LEU A 138 0.10 4.86 -16.24
C LEU A 138 1.14 4.97 -17.36
N GLY A 139 2.25 5.67 -17.10
CA GLY A 139 3.32 5.89 -18.08
C GLY A 139 3.90 4.57 -18.60
N LYS A 140 4.25 3.65 -17.69
CA LYS A 140 4.78 2.31 -18.04
C LYS A 140 3.72 1.47 -18.76
N TYR A 141 2.47 1.46 -18.29
CA TYR A 141 1.42 0.66 -18.91
C TYR A 141 1.15 1.07 -20.36
N PHE A 142 1.05 2.38 -20.62
CA PHE A 142 0.86 2.93 -21.96
C PHE A 142 2.17 3.06 -22.76
N SER A 143 3.30 2.65 -22.19
CA SER A 143 4.64 2.73 -22.81
C SER A 143 4.97 4.14 -23.30
N LEU A 144 4.61 5.16 -22.52
CA LEU A 144 4.81 6.56 -22.87
C LEU A 144 6.25 6.98 -22.57
N SER A 145 6.86 7.68 -23.53
CA SER A 145 8.20 8.25 -23.46
C SER A 145 8.16 9.74 -23.77
N ALA A 146 9.15 10.48 -23.26
CA ALA A 146 9.29 11.89 -23.57
C ALA A 146 9.56 12.05 -25.09
N GLY A 147 8.69 12.78 -25.77
CA GLY A 147 8.76 12.98 -27.23
C GLY A 147 7.89 12.04 -28.06
N ASP A 148 7.13 11.13 -27.44
CA ASP A 148 6.16 10.31 -28.17
C ASP A 148 4.99 11.16 -28.69
N ASP A 149 4.65 10.99 -29.96
CA ASP A 149 3.45 11.58 -30.55
C ASP A 149 2.21 10.83 -30.05
N VAL A 150 1.46 11.47 -29.16
CA VAL A 150 0.16 10.94 -28.71
C VAL A 150 -0.90 11.24 -29.76
N LEU A 151 -1.59 10.19 -30.23
CA LEU A 151 -2.68 10.35 -31.18
C LEU A 151 -3.82 11.17 -30.56
N THR A 152 -3.92 12.43 -31.00
CA THR A 152 -5.05 13.30 -30.66
C THR A 152 -6.03 13.37 -31.82
N LYS A 153 -7.32 13.11 -31.57
CA LYS A 153 -8.40 13.27 -32.56
C LYS A 153 -9.55 14.03 -31.93
N ASN A 154 -9.91 15.17 -32.53
CA ASN A 154 -10.97 16.05 -32.02
C ASN A 154 -10.79 16.45 -30.54
N GLY A 155 -9.54 16.63 -30.10
CA GLY A 155 -9.21 16.95 -28.71
C GLY A 155 -9.33 15.77 -27.73
N CYS A 156 -9.58 14.55 -28.22
CA CYS A 156 -9.50 13.33 -27.42
C CYS A 156 -8.11 12.71 -27.56
N ILE A 157 -7.56 12.19 -26.47
CA ILE A 157 -6.35 11.36 -26.49
C ILE A 157 -6.76 9.92 -26.72
N GLN A 158 -6.12 9.24 -27.67
CA GLN A 158 -6.30 7.82 -27.92
C GLN A 158 -4.98 7.08 -27.65
N LEU A 159 -5.01 6.14 -26.69
CA LEU A 159 -3.88 5.27 -26.37
C LEU A 159 -4.26 3.82 -26.66
N THR A 160 -3.39 3.09 -27.35
CA THR A 160 -3.60 1.67 -27.65
C THR A 160 -2.52 0.86 -26.97
N ARG A 161 -2.93 -0.22 -26.29
CA ARG A 161 -2.01 -1.12 -25.60
C ARG A 161 -2.22 -2.55 -26.07
N ASP A 162 -1.17 -3.19 -26.57
CA ASP A 162 -1.20 -4.62 -26.88
C ASP A 162 -1.38 -5.47 -25.62
N ILE A 163 -2.19 -6.53 -25.74
CA ILE A 163 -2.62 -7.38 -24.63
C ILE A 163 -2.30 -8.84 -24.92
N ARG A 164 -1.83 -9.55 -23.88
CA ARG A 164 -1.54 -10.99 -23.94
C ARG A 164 -2.69 -11.79 -23.35
N TYR A 165 -3.08 -12.83 -24.08
CA TYR A 165 -4.11 -13.80 -23.69
C TYR A 165 -3.45 -15.15 -23.43
N VAL A 166 -3.91 -15.88 -22.40
CA VAL A 166 -3.39 -17.21 -22.06
C VAL A 166 -3.80 -18.24 -23.12
N ASP A 167 -5.05 -18.14 -23.58
CA ASP A 167 -5.60 -19.08 -24.55
C ASP A 167 -6.67 -18.39 -25.41
N LYS A 168 -6.55 -18.56 -26.73
CA LYS A 168 -7.50 -18.06 -27.74
C LYS A 168 -8.54 -19.11 -28.15
N SER A 169 -8.44 -20.34 -27.63
CA SER A 169 -9.29 -21.48 -27.96
C SER A 169 -10.62 -21.50 -27.21
N TYR A 170 -10.75 -20.75 -26.12
CA TYR A 170 -12.03 -20.54 -25.44
C TYR A 170 -12.95 -19.66 -26.28
N SER A 171 -14.26 -19.89 -26.19
CA SER A 171 -15.28 -19.07 -26.87
C SER A 171 -15.22 -17.59 -26.48
N VAL A 172 -14.58 -17.28 -25.34
CA VAL A 172 -14.18 -15.93 -24.91
C VAL A 172 -12.71 -16.00 -24.48
N PRO A 173 -11.78 -15.27 -25.12
CA PRO A 173 -10.38 -15.23 -24.72
C PRO A 173 -10.20 -14.79 -23.26
N VAL A 174 -9.28 -15.45 -22.55
CA VAL A 174 -8.97 -15.14 -21.15
C VAL A 174 -7.67 -14.37 -21.07
N LEU A 175 -7.68 -13.23 -20.38
CA LEU A 175 -6.49 -12.42 -20.15
C LEU A 175 -5.41 -13.20 -19.41
N GLY A 176 -4.15 -12.89 -19.73
CA GLY A 176 -2.99 -13.25 -18.92
C GLY A 176 -3.21 -12.94 -17.45
N HIS A 177 -2.76 -13.81 -16.55
CA HIS A 177 -2.80 -13.51 -15.11
C HIS A 177 -2.06 -12.20 -14.80
N ALA A 178 -0.88 -12.00 -15.38
CA ALA A 178 -0.11 -10.77 -15.23
C ALA A 178 -0.87 -9.54 -15.74
N GLU A 179 -1.45 -9.60 -16.94
CA GLU A 179 -2.23 -8.50 -17.52
C GLU A 179 -3.49 -8.17 -16.71
N SER A 180 -4.20 -9.19 -16.22
CA SER A 180 -5.33 -9.01 -15.30
C SER A 180 -4.90 -8.30 -14.02
N GLU A 181 -3.79 -8.75 -13.40
CA GLU A 181 -3.30 -8.14 -12.16
C GLU A 181 -2.78 -6.71 -12.40
N THR A 182 -2.04 -6.44 -13.48
CA THR A 182 -1.60 -5.08 -13.84
C THR A 182 -2.79 -4.15 -14.02
N LEU A 183 -3.84 -4.56 -14.76
CA LEU A 183 -5.05 -3.75 -14.92
C LEU A 183 -5.75 -3.49 -13.58
N ARG A 184 -5.94 -4.56 -12.80
CA ARG A 184 -6.71 -4.55 -11.55
C ARG A 184 -6.02 -3.79 -10.42
N LEU A 185 -4.72 -3.97 -10.26
CA LEU A 185 -3.95 -3.48 -9.11
C LEU A 185 -3.17 -2.20 -9.41
N GLU A 186 -2.82 -1.95 -10.66
CA GLU A 186 -1.96 -0.81 -11.01
C GLU A 186 -2.72 0.23 -11.84
N VAL A 187 -3.23 -0.15 -13.02
CA VAL A 187 -3.74 0.79 -14.03
C VAL A 187 -5.06 1.42 -13.63
N LEU A 188 -6.08 0.61 -13.31
CA LEU A 188 -7.40 1.13 -12.94
C LEU A 188 -7.33 1.94 -11.63
N PRO A 189 -6.61 1.48 -10.58
CA PRO A 189 -6.38 2.32 -9.41
C PRO A 189 -5.64 3.63 -9.76
N ALA A 190 -4.62 3.60 -10.62
CA ALA A 190 -3.93 4.82 -11.02
C ALA A 190 -4.82 5.79 -11.82
N LEU A 191 -5.70 5.29 -12.67
CA LEU A 191 -6.70 6.12 -13.35
C LEU A 191 -7.71 6.72 -12.39
N ALA A 192 -8.15 5.96 -11.37
CA ALA A 192 -9.03 6.48 -10.33
C ALA A 192 -8.33 7.56 -9.48
N SER A 193 -7.07 7.33 -9.10
CA SER A 193 -6.21 8.30 -8.42
C SER A 193 -6.07 9.60 -9.21
N PHE A 194 -5.81 9.48 -10.51
CA PHE A 194 -5.76 10.61 -11.43
C PHE A 194 -7.10 11.35 -11.49
N ALA A 195 -8.22 10.63 -11.59
CA ALA A 195 -9.54 11.25 -11.64
C ALA A 195 -9.86 12.04 -10.36
N ILE A 196 -9.47 11.54 -9.18
CA ILE A 196 -9.58 12.29 -7.92
C ILE A 196 -8.71 13.55 -7.95
N TRP A 197 -7.44 13.44 -8.37
CA TRP A 197 -6.54 14.59 -8.51
C TRP A 197 -7.11 15.66 -9.46
N ALA A 198 -7.73 15.23 -10.56
CA ALA A 198 -8.36 16.10 -11.55
C ALA A 198 -9.73 16.67 -11.12
N GLY A 199 -10.20 16.40 -9.90
CA GLY A 199 -11.50 16.85 -9.40
C GLY A 199 -12.70 16.18 -10.07
N LYS A 200 -12.56 14.90 -10.46
CA LYS A 200 -13.58 14.10 -11.17
C LYS A 200 -13.97 12.86 -10.36
N PRO A 201 -14.63 13.02 -9.19
CA PRO A 201 -14.93 11.91 -8.31
C PRO A 201 -15.90 10.89 -8.89
N GLY A 202 -16.87 11.31 -9.73
CA GLY A 202 -17.78 10.38 -10.40
C GLY A 202 -17.05 9.46 -11.39
N LEU A 203 -16.11 10.02 -12.16
CA LEU A 203 -15.23 9.23 -13.03
C LEU A 203 -14.38 8.24 -12.22
N ALA A 204 -13.81 8.66 -11.07
CA ALA A 204 -13.04 7.78 -10.20
C ALA A 204 -13.86 6.59 -9.68
N GLU A 205 -15.11 6.85 -9.27
CA GLU A 205 -16.04 5.81 -8.80
C GLU A 205 -16.38 4.80 -9.91
N ASP A 206 -16.65 5.29 -11.13
CA ASP A 206 -16.94 4.43 -12.28
C ASP A 206 -15.73 3.57 -12.67
N ILE A 207 -14.51 4.12 -12.61
CA ILE A 207 -13.27 3.35 -12.82
C ILE A 207 -13.14 2.26 -11.76
N ALA A 208 -13.41 2.56 -10.48
CA ALA A 208 -13.33 1.57 -9.41
C ALA A 208 -14.32 0.39 -9.62
N LYS A 209 -15.52 0.66 -10.14
CA LYS A 209 -16.51 -0.38 -10.49
C LYS A 209 -16.05 -1.31 -11.63
N LEU A 210 -15.07 -0.89 -12.43
CA LEU A 210 -14.51 -1.69 -13.52
C LEU A 210 -13.47 -2.72 -13.02
N VAL A 211 -12.85 -2.50 -11.85
CA VAL A 211 -11.78 -3.36 -11.29
C VAL A 211 -12.19 -4.84 -11.20
N PRO A 212 -13.40 -5.21 -10.70
CA PRO A 212 -13.80 -6.62 -10.63
C PRO A 212 -13.87 -7.31 -11.99
N HIS A 213 -14.16 -6.56 -13.07
CA HIS A 213 -14.28 -7.12 -14.42
C HIS A 213 -12.96 -7.70 -14.95
N PHE A 214 -11.83 -7.17 -14.48
CA PHE A 214 -10.49 -7.62 -14.89
C PHE A 214 -9.84 -8.57 -13.88
N SER A 215 -10.59 -9.05 -12.88
CA SER A 215 -10.09 -10.04 -11.91
C SER A 215 -9.86 -11.39 -12.58
N TYR A 216 -8.68 -11.96 -12.37
CA TYR A 216 -8.33 -13.24 -12.97
C TYR A 216 -9.19 -14.38 -12.39
N PRO A 217 -9.76 -15.28 -13.23
CA PRO A 217 -9.74 -15.26 -14.69
C PRO A 217 -10.72 -14.24 -15.29
N ALA A 218 -10.20 -13.32 -16.11
CA ALA A 218 -11.01 -12.31 -16.79
C ALA A 218 -11.25 -12.71 -18.24
N GLY A 219 -12.47 -13.11 -18.56
CA GLY A 219 -12.91 -13.36 -19.94
C GLY A 219 -13.23 -12.05 -20.64
N VAL A 220 -12.55 -11.76 -21.75
CA VAL A 220 -12.70 -10.50 -22.46
C VAL A 220 -13.30 -10.73 -23.84
N LYS A 221 -14.43 -10.06 -24.10
CA LYS A 221 -15.05 -10.08 -25.42
C LYS A 221 -14.40 -9.03 -26.30
N SER A 222 -14.14 -9.36 -27.56
CA SER A 222 -13.68 -8.36 -28.52
C SER A 222 -14.78 -7.37 -28.85
N ARG A 223 -14.41 -6.09 -29.00
CA ARG A 223 -15.28 -4.93 -29.22
C ARG A 223 -16.25 -4.63 -28.08
N GLU A 224 -15.98 -5.14 -26.88
CA GLU A 224 -16.70 -4.70 -25.69
C GLU A 224 -16.25 -3.28 -25.34
N ALA A 225 -17.21 -2.43 -24.98
CA ALA A 225 -16.95 -1.02 -24.75
C ALA A 225 -17.45 -0.59 -23.36
N PHE A 226 -16.53 -0.14 -22.53
CA PHE A 226 -16.81 0.44 -21.22
C PHE A 226 -16.76 1.95 -21.35
N LYS A 227 -17.83 2.63 -20.94
CA LYS A 227 -17.89 4.10 -20.89
C LYS A 227 -17.95 4.50 -19.43
N LEU A 228 -16.89 5.14 -18.96
CA LEU A 228 -16.70 5.54 -17.57
C LEU A 228 -16.88 7.07 -17.47
N GLY A 229 -17.59 7.52 -16.45
CA GLY A 229 -17.83 8.94 -16.20
C GLY A 229 -19.01 9.52 -16.98
N SER A 230 -19.15 10.85 -16.90
CA SER A 230 -20.29 11.60 -17.41
C SER A 230 -19.86 12.64 -18.45
N ALA A 231 -20.83 13.23 -19.16
CA ALA A 231 -20.52 14.35 -20.06
C ALA A 231 -20.04 15.61 -19.33
N GLN A 232 -20.38 15.74 -18.03
CA GLN A 232 -20.03 16.91 -17.21
C GLN A 232 -18.58 16.83 -16.71
N GLU A 233 -18.17 15.66 -16.20
CA GLU A 233 -16.79 15.45 -15.72
C GLU A 233 -15.83 15.06 -16.86
N GLY A 234 -16.37 14.60 -17.99
CA GLY A 234 -15.64 13.97 -19.08
C GLY A 234 -15.62 12.45 -18.94
N ARG A 235 -15.41 11.75 -20.06
CA ARG A 235 -15.43 10.29 -20.09
C ARG A 235 -14.11 9.67 -20.49
N ILE A 236 -13.92 8.45 -19.99
CA ILE A 236 -12.93 7.50 -20.51
C ILE A 236 -13.70 6.36 -21.14
N LYS A 237 -13.35 6.02 -22.38
CA LYS A 237 -13.88 4.86 -23.09
C LYS A 237 -12.78 3.83 -23.27
N LEU A 238 -12.99 2.64 -22.73
CA LEU A 238 -12.16 1.46 -22.98
C LEU A 238 -12.88 0.58 -24.02
N VAL A 239 -12.20 0.24 -25.11
CA VAL A 239 -12.64 -0.77 -26.07
C VAL A 239 -11.64 -1.92 -26.08
N THR A 240 -12.13 -3.12 -25.86
CA THR A 240 -11.30 -4.32 -25.84
C THR A 240 -11.21 -4.94 -27.23
N TYR A 241 -10.07 -5.49 -27.62
CA TYR A 241 -9.90 -6.29 -28.83
C TYR A 241 -9.12 -7.57 -28.53
N GLN A 242 -9.13 -8.51 -29.47
CA GLN A 242 -8.43 -9.80 -29.34
C GLN A 242 -6.91 -9.69 -29.22
N THR A 243 -6.34 -8.52 -29.51
CA THR A 243 -4.88 -8.29 -29.50
C THR A 243 -4.47 -7.05 -28.73
N SER A 244 -5.39 -6.11 -28.50
CA SER A 244 -5.07 -4.82 -27.89
C SER A 244 -6.29 -4.21 -27.22
N PHE A 245 -6.08 -3.27 -26.32
CA PHE A 245 -7.09 -2.41 -25.73
C PHE A 245 -6.88 -0.98 -26.19
N GLU A 246 -7.97 -0.31 -26.57
CA GLU A 246 -8.00 1.08 -26.95
C GLU A 246 -8.65 1.90 -25.86
N TRP A 247 -7.94 2.92 -25.41
CA TRP A 247 -8.37 3.87 -24.39
C TRP A 247 -8.56 5.22 -25.05
N MET A 248 -9.76 5.76 -24.96
CA MET A 248 -10.09 7.09 -25.45
C MET A 248 -10.45 7.98 -24.27
N PHE A 249 -9.70 9.06 -24.10
CA PHE A 249 -9.91 10.08 -23.08
C PHE A 249 -10.53 11.29 -23.75
N GLU A 250 -11.77 11.62 -23.39
CA GLU A 250 -12.44 12.79 -23.93
C GLU A 250 -11.72 14.08 -23.48
N ARG A 251 -11.93 15.17 -24.23
CA ARG A 251 -11.24 16.46 -24.02
C ARG A 251 -11.19 16.93 -22.55
N PRO A 252 -12.27 16.86 -21.75
CA PRO A 252 -12.23 17.30 -20.35
C PRO A 252 -11.34 16.45 -19.43
N VAL A 253 -10.91 15.27 -19.90
CA VAL A 253 -10.02 14.33 -19.18
C VAL A 253 -8.62 14.32 -19.80
N ALA A 254 -8.52 14.49 -21.12
CA ALA A 254 -7.27 14.44 -21.87
C ALA A 254 -6.24 15.47 -21.40
N GLU A 255 -6.63 16.74 -21.25
CA GLU A 255 -5.73 17.80 -20.80
C GLU A 255 -5.25 17.58 -19.34
N PRO A 256 -6.14 17.31 -18.36
CA PRO A 256 -5.71 16.92 -17.02
C PRO A 256 -4.78 15.71 -17.00
N LEU A 257 -5.01 14.70 -17.86
CA LEU A 257 -4.14 13.52 -17.93
C LEU A 257 -2.72 13.90 -18.41
N ALA A 258 -2.62 14.77 -19.41
CA ALA A 258 -1.33 15.25 -19.89
C ALA A 258 -0.59 16.06 -18.81
N LEU A 259 -1.30 16.91 -18.06
CA LEU A 259 -0.73 17.65 -16.92
C LEU A 259 -0.26 16.70 -15.82
N PHE A 260 -1.09 15.72 -15.44
CA PHE A 260 -0.76 14.73 -14.42
C PHE A 260 0.51 13.94 -14.78
N LEU A 261 0.59 13.43 -16.02
CA LEU A 261 1.77 12.71 -16.49
C LEU A 261 3.00 13.63 -16.62
N GLY A 262 2.80 14.88 -17.03
CA GLY A 262 3.85 15.90 -17.07
C GLY A 262 4.47 16.13 -15.69
N GLU A 263 3.63 16.28 -14.67
CA GLU A 263 4.04 16.57 -13.29
C GLU A 263 4.62 15.35 -12.57
N PHE A 264 4.01 14.17 -12.75
CA PHE A 264 4.29 13.00 -11.90
C PHE A 264 5.04 11.86 -12.58
N TYR A 265 5.19 11.88 -13.90
CA TYR A 265 5.92 10.84 -14.64
C TYR A 265 7.10 11.38 -15.44
N PHE A 266 6.92 12.49 -16.16
CA PHE A 266 7.98 13.05 -17.02
C PHE A 266 8.88 14.07 -16.33
N ALA A 267 8.42 14.73 -15.26
CA ALA A 267 9.25 15.68 -14.52
C ALA A 267 10.46 14.96 -13.88
N PRO A 268 11.70 15.42 -14.12
CA PRO A 268 12.86 14.89 -13.41
C PRO A 268 12.65 15.04 -11.91
N LEU A 269 13.07 14.03 -11.14
CA LEU A 269 13.24 14.20 -9.70
C LEU A 269 14.19 15.37 -9.49
N GLN A 270 13.68 16.53 -9.06
CA GLN A 270 14.52 17.51 -8.41
C GLN A 270 15.07 16.79 -7.18
N THR A 271 16.32 16.32 -7.30
CA THR A 271 17.10 15.87 -6.17
C THR A 271 17.24 17.07 -5.26
N ALA A 272 16.57 17.02 -4.11
CA ALA A 272 16.84 17.94 -3.03
C ALA A 272 18.29 17.68 -2.59
N ASP A 273 19.17 18.64 -2.89
CA ASP A 273 20.48 18.78 -2.25
C ASP A 273 20.33 19.16 -0.77
#